data_AF-A0A4Q4NXB2-F1
#
_entry.id   AF-A0A4Q4NXB2-F1
#
_cell.length_a   1.000
_cell.length_b   1.000
_cell.length_c   1.000
_cell.angle_alpha   90.00
_cell.angle_beta   90.00
_cell.angle_gamma   90.00
#
_symmetry.space_group_name_H-M   'P 1'
#
loop_
_entity.id
_entity.type
_entity.pdbx_description
1 polymer ?
#
loop_
_entity_poly.entity_id
_entity_poly.type
_entity_poly.pdbx_seq_one_letter_code
_entity_poly.pdbx_strand_id
1 'polypeptide(L)'
;MDDIDHLTALLHDTRIDSTIEREYETAFEKIVRFAKEHRRDTISVHEHEVTKALAEPFTQGGPLVILLEPRHKHPWKDGVDTVVRDCKSLQALDEGFKVISEGLLSLTTGVSVLDLRPFLNKKYHPQLGSEVWESLYDLVYKAIEAKKPDVLLCMGQEAVSAFNSRHSPSETEKLHDLRVIRTHHPSYSVNYHPDNLQKRQELFDTICEAYYSLAKHTSGNPRKTVHIQSAVSRKLIFSNLEAMPRCFKDTEWMQYCLDIFTTLCFPPKDFLTTTRLGPGSFYCLESWHFECFERFRQAEAGSLDYARALLFPIFQELNECFRRASWFSPIYKVNWTVLSRVVKGFTTELEQACYLLASEAKTEIVSTSNDRSNLNKDSAFVRVSRTVLRAKQLLEERLNLPKRTARYSGPFEDL
;
A
#
# COMPACT_ATOMS: atom_id res chain seq x y z
N MET A 1 4.06 -28.50 -0.90
CA MET A 1 3.01 -28.79 0.11
C MET A 1 3.66 -29.15 1.43
N ASP A 2 4.74 -29.97 1.42
CA ASP A 2 5.50 -30.37 2.61
C ASP A 2 6.23 -29.26 3.40
N ASP A 3 6.58 -28.11 2.81
CA ASP A 3 7.29 -27.03 3.53
C ASP A 3 6.35 -26.16 4.43
N ILE A 4 5.05 -26.09 4.13
CA ILE A 4 4.07 -25.33 4.94
C ILE A 4 3.75 -26.09 6.21
N ASP A 5 3.47 -27.39 6.09
CA ASP A 5 3.15 -28.25 7.24
C ASP A 5 4.32 -28.31 8.24
N HIS A 6 5.56 -28.19 7.77
CA HIS A 6 6.74 -28.16 8.65
C HIS A 6 6.89 -26.83 9.40
N LEU A 7 6.58 -25.68 8.78
CA LEU A 7 6.58 -24.38 9.47
C LEU A 7 5.43 -24.27 10.47
N THR A 8 4.25 -24.77 10.12
CA THR A 8 3.09 -24.85 11.02
C THR A 8 3.36 -25.80 12.19
N ALA A 9 4.06 -26.92 11.96
CA ALA A 9 4.50 -27.82 13.02
C ALA A 9 5.59 -27.20 13.93
N LEU A 10 6.54 -26.44 13.38
CA LEU A 10 7.55 -25.71 14.16
C LEU A 10 6.96 -24.61 15.05
N LEU A 11 5.84 -24.01 14.62
CA LEU A 11 5.07 -23.05 15.42
C LEU A 11 4.21 -23.73 16.49
N HIS A 12 3.88 -25.01 16.34
CA HIS A 12 3.00 -25.75 17.25
C HIS A 12 3.72 -26.71 18.21
N ASP A 13 4.95 -27.14 17.92
CA ASP A 13 5.69 -28.15 18.72
C ASP A 13 6.63 -27.54 19.78
N THR A 14 6.51 -26.24 20.02
CA THR A 14 6.98 -25.66 21.28
C THR A 14 6.04 -26.16 22.38
N ARG A 15 6.48 -27.13 23.17
CA ARG A 15 5.95 -27.33 24.53
C ARG A 15 6.23 -26.05 25.30
N ILE A 16 5.30 -25.10 25.21
CA ILE A 16 5.44 -23.80 25.83
C ILE A 16 5.40 -24.02 27.34
N ASP A 17 6.52 -23.78 28.00
CA ASP A 17 6.56 -23.70 29.45
C ASP A 17 5.67 -22.52 29.86
N SER A 18 4.54 -22.80 30.48
CA SER A 18 3.59 -21.79 30.98
C SER A 18 4.23 -20.75 31.90
N THR A 19 5.42 -21.06 32.46
CA THR A 19 6.23 -20.12 33.25
C THR A 19 6.82 -19.02 32.37
N ILE A 20 7.22 -19.35 31.14
CA ILE A 20 7.86 -18.45 30.17
C ILE A 20 6.84 -17.48 29.54
N GLU A 21 5.63 -17.93 29.20
CA GLU A 21 4.57 -17.02 28.69
C GLU A 21 4.26 -15.89 29.66
N ARG A 22 4.29 -16.22 30.96
CA ARG A 22 4.00 -15.26 32.02
C ARG A 22 5.06 -14.18 32.14
N GLU A 23 6.31 -14.40 31.73
CA GLU A 23 7.37 -13.40 31.90
C GLU A 23 7.14 -12.17 31.02
N TYR A 24 6.88 -12.37 29.72
CA TYR A 24 6.65 -11.27 28.79
C TYR A 24 5.33 -10.56 29.08
N GLU A 25 4.24 -11.30 29.33
CA GLU A 25 2.96 -10.68 29.74
C GLU A 25 3.12 -9.87 31.03
N THR A 26 3.84 -10.40 32.04
CA THR A 26 4.11 -9.66 33.28
C THR A 26 4.94 -8.39 33.04
N ALA A 27 5.91 -8.43 32.13
CA ALA A 27 6.68 -7.26 31.76
C ALA A 27 5.80 -6.20 31.06
N PHE A 28 4.90 -6.63 30.17
CA PHE A 28 3.92 -5.77 29.53
C PHE A 28 2.96 -5.12 30.56
N GLU A 29 2.43 -5.89 31.52
CA GLU A 29 1.54 -5.35 32.56
C GLU A 29 2.24 -4.32 33.48
N LYS A 30 3.56 -4.42 33.67
CA LYS A 30 4.33 -3.38 34.37
C LYS A 30 4.32 -2.06 33.60
N ILE A 31 4.40 -2.11 32.28
CA ILE A 31 4.28 -0.94 31.40
C ILE A 31 2.88 -0.34 31.51
N VAL A 32 1.83 -1.17 31.45
CA VAL A 32 0.43 -0.73 31.59
C VAL A 32 0.22 -0.02 32.92
N ARG A 33 0.70 -0.60 34.04
CA ARG A 33 0.61 0.02 35.36
C ARG A 33 1.35 1.34 35.43
N PHE A 34 2.58 1.41 34.92
CA PHE A 34 3.35 2.65 34.88
C PHE A 34 2.61 3.74 34.11
N ALA A 35 2.03 3.41 32.95
CA ALA A 35 1.27 4.37 32.16
C ALA A 35 0.00 4.85 32.90
N LYS A 36 -0.71 3.98 33.62
CA LYS A 36 -1.87 4.36 34.45
C LYS A 36 -1.52 5.35 35.55
N GLU A 37 -0.34 5.21 36.15
CA GLU A 37 0.14 6.10 37.22
C GLU A 37 0.50 7.51 36.71
N HIS A 38 0.95 7.63 35.45
CA HIS A 38 1.47 8.88 34.89
C HIS A 38 0.53 9.57 33.90
N ARG A 39 -0.53 8.88 33.46
CA ARG A 39 -1.58 9.46 32.61
C ARG A 39 -2.63 10.16 33.47
N ARG A 40 -3.02 11.37 33.08
CA ARG A 40 -4.10 12.12 33.77
C ARG A 40 -5.47 11.49 33.55
N ASP A 41 -5.71 10.96 32.36
CA ASP A 41 -6.95 10.30 31.99
C ASP A 41 -6.83 8.78 32.12
N THR A 42 -7.95 8.11 32.38
CA THR A 42 -7.98 6.65 32.46
C THR A 42 -7.71 6.03 31.09
N ILE A 43 -6.81 5.04 31.03
CA ILE A 43 -6.66 4.17 29.86
C ILE A 43 -7.98 3.41 29.67
N SER A 44 -8.63 3.60 28.52
CA SER A 44 -9.89 2.90 28.26
C SER A 44 -9.68 1.39 28.13
N VAL A 45 -10.68 0.59 28.46
CA VAL A 45 -10.61 -0.88 28.33
C VAL A 45 -10.24 -1.29 26.90
N HIS A 46 -10.85 -0.65 25.90
CA HIS A 46 -10.59 -0.94 24.49
C HIS A 46 -9.18 -0.53 24.03
N GLU A 47 -8.66 0.59 24.54
CA GLU A 47 -7.27 0.98 24.26
C GLU A 47 -6.31 -0.06 24.83
N HIS A 48 -6.54 -0.53 26.06
CA HIS A 48 -5.76 -1.60 26.66
C HIS A 48 -5.84 -2.90 25.87
N GLU A 49 -7.06 -3.35 25.52
CA GLU A 49 -7.29 -4.58 24.74
C GLU A 49 -6.58 -4.54 23.39
N VAL A 50 -6.67 -3.44 22.65
CA VAL A 50 -6.01 -3.32 21.34
C VAL A 50 -4.49 -3.26 21.48
N THR A 51 -3.95 -2.49 22.43
CA THR A 51 -2.50 -2.46 22.66
C THR A 51 -1.96 -3.81 23.11
N LYS A 52 -2.73 -4.55 23.93
CA LYS A 52 -2.40 -5.93 24.31
C LYS A 52 -2.42 -6.88 23.12
N ALA A 53 -3.46 -6.84 22.30
CA ALA A 53 -3.58 -7.66 21.09
C ALA A 53 -2.46 -7.39 20.07
N LEU A 54 -1.98 -6.15 19.96
CA LEU A 54 -0.81 -5.81 19.15
C LEU A 54 0.49 -6.34 19.75
N ALA A 55 0.61 -6.41 21.08
CA ALA A 55 1.80 -6.92 21.77
C ALA A 55 1.91 -8.45 21.74
N GLU A 56 0.80 -9.15 21.47
CA GLU A 56 0.73 -10.60 21.33
C GLU A 56 1.54 -11.13 20.13
N PRO A 57 1.88 -12.42 20.09
CA PRO A 57 1.67 -13.42 21.13
C PRO A 57 2.60 -13.22 22.35
N PHE A 58 2.10 -13.51 23.55
CA PHE A 58 2.89 -13.50 24.80
C PHE A 58 3.79 -14.74 24.97
N THR A 59 4.51 -15.10 23.90
CA THR A 59 5.48 -16.20 23.85
C THR A 59 6.90 -15.64 23.70
N GLN A 60 7.94 -16.45 23.83
CA GLN A 60 9.31 -16.04 23.45
C GLN A 60 9.57 -16.22 21.95
N GLY A 61 10.58 -15.51 21.42
CA GLY A 61 10.97 -15.59 20.01
C GLY A 61 10.04 -14.82 19.08
N GLY A 62 10.16 -15.09 17.79
CA GLY A 62 9.41 -14.45 16.72
C GLY A 62 9.86 -13.01 16.42
N PRO A 63 9.19 -12.36 15.46
CA PRO A 63 9.46 -10.96 15.13
C PRO A 63 8.77 -10.01 16.14
N LEU A 64 9.51 -9.02 16.60
CA LEU A 64 9.00 -7.89 17.38
C LEU A 64 9.27 -6.57 16.65
N VAL A 65 8.25 -5.72 16.53
CA VAL A 65 8.36 -4.38 15.98
C VAL A 65 8.28 -3.36 17.11
N ILE A 66 9.27 -2.47 17.20
CA ILE A 66 9.22 -1.31 18.09
C ILE A 66 8.91 -0.05 17.30
N LEU A 67 7.79 0.58 17.65
CA LEU A 67 7.34 1.86 17.13
C LEU A 67 7.48 2.95 18.21
N LEU A 68 7.00 4.16 17.94
CA LEU A 68 7.19 5.31 18.83
C LEU A 68 6.07 5.46 19.86
N GLU A 69 4.83 5.65 19.39
CA GLU A 69 3.66 5.88 20.23
C GLU A 69 2.37 5.65 19.43
N PRO A 70 1.24 5.36 20.11
CA PRO A 70 -0.05 5.26 19.46
C PRO A 70 -0.50 6.57 18.81
N ARG A 71 -1.25 6.48 17.70
CA ARG A 71 -1.93 7.64 17.10
C ARG A 71 -3.02 8.13 18.05
N HIS A 72 -3.14 9.43 18.21
CA HIS A 72 -4.09 10.07 19.13
C HIS A 72 -5.56 9.60 19.00
N LYS A 73 -6.04 9.36 17.78
CA LYS A 73 -7.45 9.00 17.52
C LYS A 73 -7.56 7.65 16.84
N HIS A 74 -7.18 6.57 17.51
CA HIS A 74 -7.49 5.24 17.00
C HIS A 74 -8.95 4.86 17.30
N PRO A 75 -9.60 4.09 16.42
CA PRO A 75 -10.94 3.55 16.66
C PRO A 75 -10.87 2.34 17.62
N TRP A 76 -10.41 2.57 18.86
CA TRP A 76 -10.14 1.50 19.83
C TRP A 76 -11.33 0.56 20.06
N LYS A 77 -12.54 1.14 20.14
CA LYS A 77 -13.80 0.41 20.38
C LYS A 77 -14.13 -0.62 19.29
N ASP A 78 -13.56 -0.47 18.10
CA ASP A 78 -13.84 -1.29 16.93
C ASP A 78 -12.83 -2.46 16.78
N GLY A 79 -11.94 -2.64 17.76
CA GLY A 79 -10.99 -3.75 17.84
C GLY A 79 -9.71 -3.57 17.01
N VAL A 80 -8.78 -4.51 17.20
CA VAL A 80 -7.41 -4.42 16.65
C VAL A 80 -7.39 -4.39 15.12
N ASP A 81 -8.22 -5.20 14.45
CA ASP A 81 -8.29 -5.21 12.98
C ASP A 81 -8.69 -3.84 12.41
N THR A 82 -9.61 -3.15 13.08
CA THR A 82 -10.05 -1.82 12.66
C THR A 82 -8.96 -0.79 12.90
N VAL A 83 -8.25 -0.87 14.03
CA VAL A 83 -7.08 -0.01 14.33
C VAL A 83 -5.96 -0.19 13.31
N VAL A 84 -5.62 -1.43 12.95
CA VAL A 84 -4.59 -1.73 11.93
C VAL A 84 -5.00 -1.17 10.58
N ARG A 85 -6.25 -1.41 10.15
CA ARG A 85 -6.77 -0.94 8.84
C ARG A 85 -6.88 0.58 8.74
N ASP A 86 -7.24 1.25 9.82
CA ASP A 86 -7.43 2.71 9.86
C ASP A 86 -6.09 3.48 10.00
N CYS A 87 -5.04 2.83 10.51
CA CYS A 87 -3.71 3.41 10.63
C CYS A 87 -2.81 3.01 9.47
N LYS A 88 -2.56 3.91 8.52
CA LYS A 88 -1.70 3.66 7.35
C LYS A 88 -0.35 3.02 7.68
N SER A 89 0.29 3.42 8.79
CA SER A 89 1.57 2.86 9.24
C SER A 89 1.44 1.40 9.67
N LEU A 90 0.42 1.06 10.47
CA LEU A 90 0.15 -0.33 10.88
C LEU A 90 -0.34 -1.17 9.70
N GLN A 91 -1.22 -0.61 8.87
CA GLN A 91 -1.71 -1.26 7.66
C GLN A 91 -0.57 -1.67 6.72
N ALA A 92 0.39 -0.77 6.50
CA ALA A 92 1.54 -1.08 5.65
C ALA A 92 2.39 -2.19 6.26
N LEU A 93 2.72 -2.13 7.55
CA LEU A 93 3.44 -3.22 8.22
C LEU A 93 2.72 -4.57 8.11
N ASP A 94 1.43 -4.59 8.45
CA ASP A 94 0.57 -5.78 8.40
C ASP A 94 0.54 -6.39 7.01
N GLU A 95 0.33 -5.55 6.00
CA GLU A 95 0.35 -5.98 4.61
C GLU A 95 1.71 -6.52 4.19
N GLY A 96 2.81 -5.84 4.56
CA GLY A 96 4.16 -6.28 4.24
C GLY A 96 4.45 -7.67 4.80
N PHE A 97 4.12 -7.91 6.08
CA PHE A 97 4.28 -9.22 6.71
C PHE A 97 3.38 -10.27 6.06
N LYS A 98 2.10 -9.96 5.78
CA LYS A 98 1.19 -10.88 5.10
C LYS A 98 1.68 -11.27 3.72
N VAL A 99 2.15 -10.31 2.93
CA VAL A 99 2.65 -10.57 1.57
C VAL A 99 3.86 -11.48 1.59
N ILE A 100 4.86 -11.22 2.45
CA ILE A 100 6.09 -12.00 2.43
C ILE A 100 5.98 -13.37 3.08
N SER A 101 5.09 -13.51 4.06
CA SER A 101 4.86 -14.78 4.77
C SER A 101 3.72 -15.60 4.16
N GLU A 102 3.20 -15.21 3.00
CA GLU A 102 2.03 -15.85 2.35
C GLU A 102 0.80 -15.93 3.27
N GLY A 103 0.63 -14.92 4.13
CA GLY A 103 -0.48 -14.77 5.08
C GLY A 103 -0.26 -15.44 6.43
N LEU A 104 0.86 -16.13 6.66
CA LEU A 104 1.16 -16.79 7.94
C LEU A 104 1.41 -15.81 9.09
N LEU A 105 2.01 -14.66 8.78
CA LEU A 105 2.31 -13.59 9.74
C LEU A 105 1.50 -12.34 9.43
N SER A 106 1.01 -11.70 10.50
CA SER A 106 0.31 -10.44 10.49
C SER A 106 0.51 -9.72 11.83
N LEU A 107 0.12 -8.45 11.92
CA LEU A 107 0.18 -7.73 13.20
C LEU A 107 -0.85 -8.24 14.22
N THR A 108 -1.81 -9.05 13.79
CA THR A 108 -2.80 -9.68 14.68
C THR A 108 -2.52 -11.17 14.89
N THR A 109 -1.52 -11.73 14.20
CA THR A 109 -1.14 -13.14 14.28
C THR A 109 0.35 -13.29 14.07
N GLY A 110 1.10 -13.52 15.15
CA GLY A 110 2.50 -13.93 15.11
C GLY A 110 3.55 -12.81 15.07
N VAL A 111 3.18 -11.55 14.77
CA VAL A 111 4.08 -10.39 14.89
C VAL A 111 3.68 -9.54 16.07
N SER A 112 4.59 -9.41 17.05
CA SER A 112 4.38 -8.53 18.19
C SER A 112 4.77 -7.09 17.84
N VAL A 113 4.00 -6.12 18.33
CA VAL A 113 4.25 -4.68 18.18
C VAL A 113 4.21 -4.04 19.56
N LEU A 114 5.27 -3.33 19.92
CA LEU A 114 5.30 -2.45 21.08
C LEU A 114 5.62 -1.02 20.65
N ASP A 115 4.96 -0.07 21.26
CA ASP A 115 5.40 1.32 21.19
C ASP A 115 6.46 1.59 22.27
N LEU A 116 7.38 2.50 22.01
CA LEU A 116 8.31 3.02 23.01
C LEU A 116 7.56 3.82 24.10
N ARG A 117 6.44 4.43 23.74
CA ARG A 117 5.53 5.15 24.65
C ARG A 117 4.10 4.61 24.53
N PRO A 118 3.84 3.37 24.98
CA PRO A 118 2.49 2.83 24.92
C PRO A 118 1.60 3.62 25.89
N PHE A 119 0.38 3.92 25.45
CA PHE A 119 -0.62 4.71 26.19
C PHE A 119 -0.27 6.17 26.52
N LEU A 120 0.95 6.62 26.23
CA LEU A 120 1.44 7.96 26.56
C LEU A 120 1.92 8.65 25.28
N ASN A 121 1.25 9.73 24.90
CA ASN A 121 1.66 10.50 23.74
C ASN A 121 2.36 11.79 24.17
N LYS A 122 3.60 12.00 23.71
CA LYS A 122 4.47 13.11 24.17
C LYS A 122 3.86 14.49 23.95
N LYS A 123 3.05 14.64 22.89
CA LYS A 123 2.34 15.88 22.59
C LYS A 123 1.27 16.22 23.63
N TYR A 124 0.62 15.21 24.22
CA TYR A 124 -0.45 15.39 25.21
C TYR A 124 0.03 15.27 26.67
N HIS A 125 1.28 14.82 26.85
CA HIS A 125 1.95 14.76 28.14
C HIS A 125 3.29 15.52 28.16
N PRO A 126 3.36 16.77 27.67
CA PRO A 126 4.61 17.53 27.60
C PRO A 126 5.22 17.84 28.97
N GLN A 127 4.41 17.77 30.04
CA GLN A 127 4.82 17.99 31.41
C GLN A 127 5.61 16.82 32.04
N LEU A 128 5.62 15.64 31.42
CA LEU A 128 6.37 14.50 31.97
C LEU A 128 7.87 14.77 31.82
N GLY A 129 8.58 14.74 32.93
CA GLY A 129 10.03 14.93 32.97
C GLY A 129 10.77 13.82 32.23
N SER A 130 12.01 14.11 31.83
CA SER A 130 12.88 13.13 31.14
C SER A 130 13.02 11.82 31.90
N GLU A 131 13.14 11.86 33.22
CA GLU A 131 13.27 10.67 34.06
C GLU A 131 12.07 9.71 33.98
N VAL A 132 10.86 10.25 33.80
CA VAL A 132 9.64 9.45 33.62
C VAL A 132 9.67 8.72 32.28
N TRP A 133 10.11 9.42 31.23
CA TRP A 133 10.27 8.81 29.91
C TRP A 133 11.35 7.73 29.90
N GLU A 134 12.51 7.99 30.52
CA GLU A 134 13.58 6.99 30.64
C GLU A 134 13.10 5.77 31.45
N SER A 135 12.34 5.97 32.53
CA SER A 135 11.76 4.86 33.30
C SER A 135 10.78 4.02 32.48
N LEU A 136 9.95 4.65 31.63
CA LEU A 136 9.07 3.94 30.71
C LEU A 136 9.87 3.14 29.69
N TYR A 137 10.91 3.75 29.11
CA TYR A 137 11.77 3.10 28.13
C TYR A 137 12.51 1.89 28.72
N ASP A 138 12.92 1.95 29.99
CA ASP A 138 13.50 0.81 30.72
C ASP A 138 12.50 -0.34 30.87
N LEU A 139 11.22 -0.04 31.11
CA LEU A 139 10.17 -1.05 31.20
C LEU A 139 9.88 -1.69 29.83
N VAL A 140 9.85 -0.89 28.76
CA VAL A 140 9.72 -1.40 27.38
C VAL A 140 10.89 -2.31 27.04
N TYR A 141 12.12 -1.91 27.37
CA TYR A 141 13.31 -2.74 27.13
C TYR A 141 13.26 -4.06 27.91
N LYS A 142 12.84 -4.05 29.18
CA LYS A 142 12.61 -5.29 29.96
C LYS A 142 11.56 -6.21 29.32
N ALA A 143 10.54 -5.65 28.67
CA ALA A 143 9.58 -6.45 27.92
C ALA A 143 10.19 -7.07 26.66
N ILE A 144 11.08 -6.36 25.95
CA ILE A 144 11.87 -6.91 24.84
C ILE A 144 12.76 -8.06 25.34
N GLU A 145 13.46 -7.87 26.46
CA GLU A 145 14.29 -8.92 27.07
C GLU A 145 13.48 -10.15 27.47
N ALA A 146 12.27 -9.96 28.02
CA ALA A 146 11.37 -11.06 28.38
C ALA A 146 10.82 -11.78 27.14
N LYS A 147 10.51 -11.03 26.07
CA LYS A 147 10.06 -11.56 24.77
C LYS A 147 11.17 -12.34 24.06
N LYS A 148 12.45 -12.00 24.25
CA LYS A 148 13.60 -12.63 23.55
C LYS A 148 13.31 -12.84 22.06
N PRO A 149 12.95 -11.79 21.29
CA PRO A 149 12.61 -11.96 19.89
C PRO A 149 13.80 -12.51 19.09
N ASP A 150 13.53 -13.26 18.03
CA ASP A 150 14.57 -13.68 17.08
C ASP A 150 15.03 -12.48 16.24
N VAL A 151 14.07 -11.59 15.95
CA VAL A 151 14.29 -10.40 15.13
C VAL A 151 13.54 -9.20 15.73
N LEU A 152 14.24 -8.08 15.87
CA LEU A 152 13.70 -6.81 16.33
C LEU A 152 13.76 -5.77 15.22
N LEU A 153 12.61 -5.33 14.72
CA LEU A 153 12.51 -4.15 13.86
C LEU A 153 12.36 -2.90 14.73
N CYS A 154 13.45 -2.17 14.91
CA CYS A 154 13.45 -0.93 15.67
C CYS A 154 13.25 0.26 14.71
N MET A 155 12.05 0.84 14.69
CA MET A 155 11.64 1.79 13.65
C MET A 155 11.46 3.22 14.18
N GLY A 156 12.27 4.13 13.67
CA GLY A 156 12.27 5.55 14.04
C GLY A 156 13.45 5.93 14.93
N GLN A 157 13.96 7.16 14.75
CA GLN A 157 15.20 7.59 15.38
C GLN A 157 15.15 7.55 16.91
N GLU A 158 14.03 7.94 17.53
CA GLU A 158 13.89 7.92 18.99
C GLU A 158 13.85 6.50 19.55
N ALA A 159 13.15 5.56 18.90
CA ALA A 159 13.18 4.14 19.25
C ALA A 159 14.60 3.56 19.14
N VAL A 160 15.30 3.87 18.05
CA VAL A 160 16.69 3.42 17.82
C VAL A 160 17.63 3.98 18.89
N SER A 161 17.53 5.28 19.20
CA SER A 161 18.34 5.91 20.25
C SER A 161 18.06 5.31 21.63
N ALA A 162 16.78 5.13 21.99
CA ALA A 162 16.38 4.57 23.28
C ALA A 162 16.80 3.11 23.45
N PHE A 163 16.76 2.32 22.37
CA PHE A 163 17.28 0.95 22.36
C PHE A 163 18.80 0.94 22.53
N ASN A 164 19.53 1.74 21.74
CA ASN A 164 21.00 1.79 21.79
C ASN A 164 21.54 2.28 23.14
N SER A 165 20.84 3.19 23.83
CA SER A 165 21.28 3.66 25.15
C SER A 165 21.15 2.61 26.26
N ARG A 166 20.29 1.60 26.04
CA ARG A 166 20.05 0.48 26.98
C ARG A 166 20.78 -0.79 26.58
N HIS A 167 21.17 -0.88 25.32
CA HIS A 167 21.92 -2.00 24.79
C HIS A 167 23.42 -1.71 24.88
N SER A 168 24.03 -1.97 26.04
CA SER A 168 25.49 -1.84 26.19
C SER A 168 26.22 -2.98 25.46
N PRO A 169 27.33 -2.72 24.76
CA PRO A 169 28.13 -3.75 24.10
C PRO A 169 28.64 -4.87 25.03
N SER A 170 28.74 -4.61 26.34
CA SER A 170 29.14 -5.58 27.36
C SER A 170 28.01 -6.49 27.86
N GLU A 171 26.75 -6.16 27.56
CA GLU A 171 25.57 -7.00 27.87
C GLU A 171 25.15 -7.87 26.68
N THR A 172 26.01 -7.94 25.65
CA THR A 172 25.85 -8.80 24.47
C THR A 172 25.60 -10.27 24.81
N GLU A 173 25.96 -10.72 26.03
CA GLU A 173 25.69 -12.06 26.52
C GLU A 173 24.21 -12.45 26.65
N LYS A 174 23.30 -11.50 26.89
CA LYS A 174 21.88 -11.80 27.13
C LYS A 174 21.01 -11.90 25.87
N LEU A 175 21.48 -11.35 24.75
CA LEU A 175 20.73 -11.23 23.49
C LEU A 175 21.56 -11.72 22.29
N HIS A 176 22.47 -12.67 22.51
CA HIS A 176 23.45 -13.12 21.51
C HIS A 176 22.87 -13.53 20.16
N ASP A 177 21.61 -13.98 20.13
CA ASP A 177 20.94 -14.43 18.92
C ASP A 177 19.94 -13.41 18.33
N LEU A 178 19.77 -12.24 18.96
CA LEU A 178 18.83 -11.24 18.46
C LEU A 178 19.38 -10.50 17.24
N ARG A 179 18.67 -10.60 16.10
CA ARG A 179 18.89 -9.72 14.95
C ARG A 179 18.14 -8.40 15.11
N VAL A 180 18.87 -7.30 15.29
CA VAL A 180 18.28 -5.95 15.33
C VAL A 180 18.38 -5.27 13.96
N ILE A 181 17.24 -4.92 13.37
CA ILE A 181 17.13 -4.14 12.13
C ILE A 181 16.64 -2.74 12.48
N ARG A 182 17.44 -1.74 12.11
CA ARG A 182 17.17 -0.32 12.42
C ARG A 182 16.74 0.39 11.15
N THR A 183 15.60 1.08 11.18
CA THR A 183 15.06 1.75 9.99
C THR A 183 14.21 2.96 10.34
N HIS A 184 13.74 3.68 9.32
CA HIS A 184 12.79 4.77 9.49
C HIS A 184 11.43 4.26 9.98
N HIS A 185 10.71 5.10 10.72
CA HIS A 185 9.34 4.79 11.13
C HIS A 185 8.44 4.65 9.88
N PRO A 186 7.50 3.68 9.81
CA PRO A 186 6.70 3.45 8.60
C PRO A 186 5.95 4.69 8.11
N SER A 187 5.56 5.60 9.02
CA SER A 187 4.93 6.87 8.68
C SER A 187 5.75 7.72 7.71
N TYR A 188 7.09 7.61 7.73
CA TYR A 188 7.95 8.30 6.80
C TYR A 188 7.59 7.95 5.35
N SER A 189 7.45 6.65 5.05
CA SER A 189 7.14 6.16 3.71
C SER A 189 5.66 6.29 3.34
N VAL A 190 4.72 6.16 4.30
CA VAL A 190 3.28 6.06 3.98
C VAL A 190 2.44 7.28 4.34
N ASN A 191 2.95 8.17 5.20
CA ASN A 191 2.28 9.42 5.56
C ASN A 191 3.01 10.66 5.04
N TYR A 192 4.34 10.73 5.19
CA TYR A 192 5.12 11.89 4.75
C TYR A 192 5.51 11.83 3.26
N HIS A 193 5.79 10.63 2.75
CA HIS A 193 6.13 10.42 1.34
C HIS A 193 5.22 9.38 0.64
N PRO A 194 3.88 9.52 0.72
CA PRO A 194 2.92 8.51 0.29
C PRO A 194 2.97 8.20 -1.21
N ASP A 195 3.60 9.06 -2.03
CA ASP A 195 3.74 8.88 -3.48
C ASP A 195 5.18 8.49 -3.89
N ASN A 196 6.15 8.56 -2.97
CA ASN A 196 7.53 8.14 -3.24
C ASN A 196 7.70 6.60 -3.22
N LEU A 197 7.83 6.02 -4.41
CA LEU A 197 8.02 4.56 -4.56
C LEU A 197 9.27 4.05 -3.85
N GLN A 198 10.39 4.74 -3.99
CA GLN A 198 11.66 4.31 -3.41
C GLN A 198 11.55 4.17 -1.89
N LYS A 199 10.90 5.14 -1.21
CA LYS A 199 10.68 5.07 0.24
C LYS A 199 9.76 3.93 0.67
N ARG A 200 8.76 3.58 -0.14
CA ARG A 200 7.93 2.38 0.12
C ARG A 200 8.70 1.09 -0.12
N GLN A 201 9.53 1.03 -1.16
CA GLN A 201 10.38 -0.12 -1.41
C GLN A 201 11.38 -0.32 -0.27
N GLU A 202 12.04 0.73 0.21
CA GLU A 202 12.93 0.68 1.39
C GLU A 202 12.22 0.11 2.63
N LEU A 203 10.96 0.50 2.88
CA LEU A 203 10.14 -0.04 3.97
C LEU A 203 9.86 -1.54 3.75
N PHE A 204 9.44 -1.93 2.55
CA PHE A 204 9.15 -3.32 2.23
C PHE A 204 10.41 -4.21 2.33
N ASP A 205 11.54 -3.75 1.80
CA ASP A 205 12.84 -4.43 1.86
C ASP A 205 13.28 -4.65 3.31
N THR A 206 13.01 -3.68 4.20
CA THR A 206 13.28 -3.84 5.64
C THR A 206 12.41 -4.95 6.26
N ILE A 207 11.12 -5.00 5.92
CA ILE A 207 10.22 -6.08 6.38
C ILE A 207 10.71 -7.43 5.82
N CYS A 208 11.22 -7.43 4.58
CA CYS A 208 11.79 -8.62 3.96
C CYS A 208 13.02 -9.13 4.70
N GLU A 209 13.95 -8.23 5.01
CA GLU A 209 15.13 -8.56 5.79
C GLU A 209 14.75 -9.20 7.12
N ALA A 210 13.75 -8.64 7.81
CA ALA A 210 13.31 -9.17 9.10
C ALA A 210 12.76 -10.60 9.00
N TYR A 211 11.88 -10.85 8.03
CA TYR A 211 11.33 -12.18 7.81
C TYR A 211 12.42 -13.21 7.44
N TYR A 212 13.38 -12.84 6.58
CA TYR A 212 14.46 -13.76 6.22
C TYR A 212 15.43 -14.03 7.35
N SER A 213 15.66 -13.05 8.23
CA SER A 213 16.42 -13.28 9.45
C SER A 213 15.74 -14.33 10.33
N LEU A 214 14.43 -14.28 10.49
CA LEU A 214 13.66 -15.29 11.22
C LEU A 214 13.83 -16.70 10.61
N ALA A 215 13.75 -16.81 9.28
CA ALA A 215 13.91 -18.08 8.57
C ALA A 215 15.33 -18.67 8.67
N LYS A 216 16.37 -17.82 8.77
CA LYS A 216 17.77 -18.27 8.94
C LYS A 216 18.00 -18.89 10.31
N HIS A 217 17.44 -18.30 11.36
CA HIS A 217 17.58 -18.81 12.72
C HIS A 217 16.88 -20.15 12.92
N THR A 218 15.71 -20.35 12.29
CA THR A 218 14.93 -21.58 12.42
C THR A 218 15.42 -22.75 11.57
N SER A 219 16.02 -22.49 10.40
CA SER A 219 16.27 -23.56 9.42
C SER A 219 17.57 -24.35 9.60
N GLY A 220 18.55 -23.91 10.40
CA GLY A 220 19.83 -24.62 10.65
C GLY A 220 20.66 -25.01 9.41
N ASN A 221 20.17 -24.74 8.21
CA ASN A 221 20.67 -25.27 6.95
C ASN A 221 20.71 -24.15 5.89
N PRO A 222 21.87 -23.49 5.72
CA PRO A 222 22.01 -22.26 4.95
C PRO A 222 21.71 -22.40 3.45
N ARG A 223 21.55 -23.63 2.93
CA ARG A 223 21.25 -23.88 1.51
C ARG A 223 19.78 -23.64 1.13
N LYS A 224 18.83 -23.77 2.06
CA LYS A 224 17.41 -23.43 1.77
C LYS A 224 17.19 -21.92 1.70
N THR A 225 17.96 -21.12 2.43
CA THR A 225 17.74 -19.67 2.54
C THR A 225 18.16 -18.86 1.31
N VAL A 226 19.14 -19.35 0.54
CA VAL A 226 19.59 -18.72 -0.73
C VAL A 226 18.51 -18.82 -1.81
N HIS A 227 17.67 -19.84 -1.76
CA HIS A 227 16.59 -20.01 -2.74
C HIS A 227 15.44 -19.01 -2.52
N ILE A 228 15.20 -18.60 -1.27
CA ILE A 228 14.14 -17.65 -0.91
C ILE A 228 14.56 -16.20 -1.24
N GLN A 229 15.82 -15.82 -0.95
CA GLN A 229 16.34 -14.49 -1.30
C GLN A 229 16.40 -14.22 -2.82
N SER A 230 16.59 -15.26 -3.65
CA SER A 230 16.60 -15.12 -5.11
C SER A 230 15.20 -15.19 -5.75
N ALA A 231 14.25 -15.89 -5.13
CA ALA A 231 12.87 -15.97 -5.60
C ALA A 231 12.07 -14.68 -5.34
N VAL A 232 12.28 -14.02 -4.19
CA VAL A 232 11.49 -12.84 -3.81
C VAL A 232 12.03 -11.54 -4.41
N SER A 233 13.35 -11.41 -4.61
CA SER A 233 13.95 -10.19 -5.16
C SER A 233 13.61 -9.89 -6.62
N ARG A 234 12.95 -10.79 -7.37
CA ARG A 234 12.49 -10.48 -8.75
C ARG A 234 11.18 -11.14 -9.18
N LYS A 235 10.74 -12.24 -8.58
CA LYS A 235 9.58 -13.00 -9.08
C LYS A 235 8.28 -12.78 -8.30
N LEU A 236 8.32 -12.48 -6.99
CA LEU A 236 7.08 -12.41 -6.20
C LEU A 236 6.19 -11.18 -6.49
N ILE A 237 6.72 -10.14 -7.14
CA ILE A 237 5.88 -8.99 -7.57
C ILE A 237 5.08 -9.32 -8.84
N PHE A 238 5.38 -10.39 -9.59
CA PHE A 238 4.78 -10.63 -10.92
C PHE A 238 4.43 -12.08 -11.28
N SER A 239 4.60 -13.11 -10.44
CA SER A 239 4.48 -14.51 -10.92
C SER A 239 3.46 -15.45 -10.25
N ASN A 240 2.60 -15.00 -9.33
CA ASN A 240 1.48 -15.81 -8.84
C ASN A 240 0.12 -15.30 -9.36
N LEU A 241 -0.04 -15.32 -10.69
CA LEU A 241 -1.22 -14.82 -11.42
C LEU A 241 -2.14 -15.92 -11.99
N GLU A 242 -1.80 -17.20 -11.84
CA GLU A 242 -2.41 -18.26 -12.67
C GLU A 242 -3.66 -18.93 -12.08
N ALA A 243 -4.22 -18.47 -10.95
CA ALA A 243 -5.40 -19.10 -10.34
C ALA A 243 -6.41 -18.11 -9.75
N MET A 244 -6.65 -16.96 -10.38
CA MET A 244 -7.46 -15.89 -9.79
C MET A 244 -8.94 -15.85 -10.24
N PRO A 245 -9.90 -15.45 -9.37
CA PRO A 245 -11.35 -15.42 -9.63
C PRO A 245 -11.78 -14.45 -10.74
N ARG A 246 -13.06 -14.52 -11.18
CA ARG A 246 -13.69 -13.60 -12.17
C ARG A 246 -13.38 -12.10 -11.95
N CYS A 247 -13.15 -11.68 -10.70
CA CYS A 247 -12.72 -10.33 -10.30
C CYS A 247 -11.45 -9.84 -11.03
N PHE A 248 -10.53 -10.75 -11.41
CA PHE A 248 -9.29 -10.38 -12.08
C PHE A 248 -9.51 -9.81 -13.49
N LYS A 249 -10.43 -10.43 -14.25
CA LYS A 249 -10.81 -9.97 -15.61
C LYS A 249 -11.44 -8.58 -15.57
N ASP A 250 -12.17 -8.27 -14.50
CA ASP A 250 -12.78 -6.96 -14.31
C ASP A 250 -11.72 -5.88 -14.02
N THR A 251 -10.67 -6.21 -13.25
CA THR A 251 -9.56 -5.29 -12.98
C THR A 251 -8.69 -5.04 -14.20
N GLU A 252 -8.41 -6.08 -15.01
CA GLU A 252 -7.68 -5.92 -16.28
C GLU A 252 -8.47 -5.07 -17.28
N TRP A 253 -9.78 -5.31 -17.39
CA TRP A 253 -10.65 -4.50 -18.24
C TRP A 253 -10.68 -3.03 -17.79
N MET A 254 -10.76 -2.78 -16.47
CA MET A 254 -10.72 -1.43 -15.92
C MET A 254 -9.39 -0.72 -16.18
N GLN A 255 -8.26 -1.40 -15.95
CA GLN A 255 -6.92 -0.90 -16.28
C GLN A 255 -6.85 -0.53 -17.76
N TYR A 256 -7.26 -1.46 -18.62
CA TYR A 256 -7.26 -1.26 -20.06
C TYR A 256 -8.13 -0.07 -20.50
N CYS A 257 -9.33 0.10 -19.94
CA CYS A 257 -10.17 1.25 -20.21
C CYS A 257 -9.52 2.56 -19.77
N LEU A 258 -8.93 2.58 -18.57
CA LEU A 258 -8.25 3.74 -18.03
C LEU A 258 -7.03 4.12 -18.88
N ASP A 259 -6.22 3.16 -19.32
CA ASP A 259 -5.05 3.41 -20.16
C ASP A 259 -5.43 4.07 -21.49
N ILE A 260 -6.50 3.59 -22.12
CA ILE A 260 -7.02 4.17 -23.36
C ILE A 260 -7.57 5.58 -23.10
N PHE A 261 -8.38 5.78 -22.06
CA PHE A 261 -8.93 7.11 -21.76
C PHE A 261 -7.85 8.11 -21.35
N THR A 262 -6.84 7.71 -20.57
CA THR A 262 -5.65 8.53 -20.31
C THR A 262 -4.98 8.96 -21.60
N THR A 263 -4.74 8.03 -22.53
CA THR A 263 -4.10 8.32 -23.82
C THR A 263 -4.92 9.29 -24.69
N LEU A 264 -6.26 9.21 -24.62
CA LEU A 264 -7.15 10.11 -25.36
C LEU A 264 -7.24 11.50 -24.71
N CYS A 265 -7.28 11.57 -23.38
CA CYS A 265 -7.34 12.80 -22.60
C CYS A 265 -6.02 13.58 -22.64
N PHE A 266 -4.88 12.90 -22.63
CA PHE A 266 -3.54 13.51 -22.57
C PHE A 266 -2.70 13.05 -23.78
N PRO A 267 -2.48 13.91 -24.78
CA PRO A 267 -1.72 13.54 -25.96
C PRO A 267 -0.26 13.22 -25.59
N PRO A 268 0.47 12.38 -26.36
CA PRO A 268 1.80 11.86 -25.98
C PRO A 268 2.91 12.90 -25.72
N LYS A 269 2.69 14.16 -26.09
CA LYS A 269 3.61 15.28 -25.83
C LYS A 269 3.44 15.85 -24.41
N ASP A 270 2.28 15.63 -23.81
CA ASP A 270 1.92 16.01 -22.46
C ASP A 270 2.09 14.73 -21.61
N PHE A 271 3.05 14.74 -20.70
CA PHE A 271 3.57 13.56 -20.01
C PHE A 271 2.49 12.63 -19.42
N LEU A 272 2.76 11.33 -19.41
CA LEU A 272 1.87 10.30 -18.87
C LEU A 272 1.65 10.48 -17.36
N THR A 273 0.40 10.33 -16.92
CA THR A 273 0.04 10.13 -15.52
C THR A 273 0.83 8.95 -14.94
N THR A 274 1.50 9.15 -13.80
CA THR A 274 2.19 8.05 -13.13
C THR A 274 1.18 7.12 -12.47
N THR A 275 1.33 5.81 -12.68
CA THR A 275 0.52 4.80 -11.97
C THR A 275 0.86 4.83 -10.50
N ARG A 276 -0.16 4.88 -9.65
CA ARG A 276 0.02 4.99 -8.20
C ARG A 276 0.40 3.64 -7.62
N LEU A 277 1.52 3.61 -6.92
CA LEU A 277 2.04 2.39 -6.28
C LEU A 277 1.63 2.24 -4.80
N GLY A 278 0.72 3.09 -4.31
CA GLY A 278 0.15 3.00 -2.97
C GLY A 278 -1.38 3.13 -3.01
N PRO A 279 -2.08 2.95 -1.88
CA PRO A 279 -3.54 3.01 -1.86
C PRO A 279 -4.08 4.36 -2.33
N GLY A 280 -5.07 4.33 -3.21
CA GLY A 280 -5.61 5.53 -3.83
C GLY A 280 -6.05 5.30 -5.27
N SER A 281 -6.32 6.37 -6.02
CA SER A 281 -6.63 6.32 -7.45
C SER A 281 -5.54 5.60 -8.23
N PHE A 282 -5.93 4.94 -9.33
CA PHE A 282 -5.00 4.21 -10.19
C PHE A 282 -3.93 5.11 -10.81
N TYR A 283 -4.36 6.27 -11.31
CA TYR A 283 -3.52 7.35 -11.80
C TYR A 283 -3.44 8.51 -10.81
N CYS A 284 -2.26 9.08 -10.66
CA CYS A 284 -2.07 10.36 -9.96
C CYS A 284 -2.21 11.51 -10.97
N LEU A 285 -3.13 12.44 -10.72
CA LEU A 285 -3.30 13.65 -11.51
C LEU A 285 -2.63 14.81 -10.79
N GLU A 286 -1.65 15.43 -11.44
CA GLU A 286 -0.99 16.66 -10.98
C GLU A 286 -1.79 17.91 -11.33
N SER A 287 -1.46 19.06 -10.71
CA SER A 287 -2.17 20.33 -10.90
C SER A 287 -2.31 20.74 -12.37
N TRP A 288 -1.26 20.55 -13.17
CA TRP A 288 -1.28 20.90 -14.60
C TRP A 288 -2.26 20.07 -15.43
N HIS A 289 -2.62 18.85 -15.01
CA HIS A 289 -3.65 18.07 -15.69
C HIS A 289 -5.01 18.76 -15.57
N PHE A 290 -5.29 19.38 -14.42
CA PHE A 290 -6.50 20.16 -14.19
C PHE A 290 -6.47 21.49 -14.94
N GLU A 291 -5.31 22.13 -15.07
CA GLU A 291 -5.16 23.34 -15.90
C GLU A 291 -5.44 23.04 -17.39
N CYS A 292 -4.95 21.90 -17.88
CA CYS A 292 -5.26 21.42 -19.23
C CYS A 292 -6.76 21.17 -19.41
N PHE A 293 -7.42 20.60 -18.41
CA PHE A 293 -8.87 20.40 -18.43
C PHE A 293 -9.65 21.71 -18.47
N GLU A 294 -9.29 22.71 -17.66
CA GLU A 294 -9.95 24.02 -17.68
C GLU A 294 -9.78 24.73 -19.04
N ARG A 295 -8.63 24.54 -19.71
CA ARG A 295 -8.45 24.97 -21.10
C ARG A 295 -9.40 24.23 -22.05
N PHE A 296 -9.51 22.91 -21.92
CA PHE A 296 -10.40 22.10 -22.78
C PHE A 296 -11.87 22.49 -22.64
N ARG A 297 -12.33 22.87 -21.43
CA ARG A 297 -13.71 23.31 -21.18
C ARG A 297 -14.12 24.56 -21.96
N GLN A 298 -13.16 25.37 -22.39
CA GLN A 298 -13.39 26.58 -23.15
C GLN A 298 -13.36 26.34 -24.67
N ALA A 299 -13.09 25.11 -25.10
CA ALA A 299 -12.92 24.78 -26.51
C ALA A 299 -14.26 24.75 -27.27
N GLU A 300 -14.21 25.16 -28.53
CA GLU A 300 -15.36 25.17 -29.42
C GLU A 300 -15.86 23.75 -29.71
N ALA A 301 -17.19 23.60 -29.83
CA ALA A 301 -17.83 22.33 -30.13
C ALA A 301 -17.27 21.71 -31.42
N GLY A 302 -16.98 20.41 -31.38
CA GLY A 302 -16.42 19.66 -32.51
C GLY A 302 -14.89 19.72 -32.63
N SER A 303 -14.21 20.51 -31.80
CA SER A 303 -12.74 20.47 -31.70
C SER A 303 -12.26 19.21 -30.95
N LEU A 304 -10.97 18.86 -31.13
CA LEU A 304 -10.34 17.80 -30.33
C LEU A 304 -10.33 18.15 -28.84
N ASP A 305 -10.14 19.42 -28.50
CA ASP A 305 -10.12 19.86 -27.10
C ASP A 305 -11.51 19.77 -26.46
N TYR A 306 -12.58 20.07 -27.21
CA TYR A 306 -13.95 19.82 -26.76
C TYR A 306 -14.20 18.32 -26.50
N ALA A 307 -13.72 17.44 -27.39
CA ALA A 307 -13.81 16.00 -27.16
C ALA A 307 -13.05 15.55 -25.91
N ARG A 308 -11.89 16.15 -25.59
CA ARG A 308 -11.17 15.91 -24.31
C ARG A 308 -11.97 16.42 -23.11
N ALA A 309 -12.60 17.59 -23.23
CA ALA A 309 -13.43 18.16 -22.16
C ALA A 309 -14.61 17.24 -21.80
N LEU A 310 -15.18 16.55 -22.80
CA LEU A 310 -16.22 15.54 -22.57
C LEU A 310 -15.68 14.28 -21.89
N LEU A 311 -14.50 13.81 -22.28
CA LEU A 311 -13.95 12.54 -21.81
C LEU A 311 -13.29 12.63 -20.42
N PHE A 312 -12.70 13.78 -20.07
CA PHE A 312 -11.94 13.94 -18.84
C PHE A 312 -12.76 13.66 -17.55
N PRO A 313 -14.01 14.14 -17.40
CA PRO A 313 -14.82 13.79 -16.22
C PRO A 313 -15.09 12.29 -16.09
N ILE A 314 -15.32 11.60 -17.22
CA ILE A 314 -15.52 10.15 -17.26
C ILE A 314 -14.24 9.43 -16.82
N PHE A 315 -13.10 9.85 -17.35
CA PHE A 315 -11.80 9.34 -16.92
C PHE A 315 -11.57 9.55 -15.42
N GLN A 316 -11.84 10.74 -14.88
CA GLN A 316 -11.66 11.02 -13.46
C GLN A 316 -12.56 10.13 -12.59
N GLU A 317 -13.84 9.98 -12.93
CA GLU A 317 -14.74 9.09 -12.19
C GLU A 317 -14.32 7.62 -12.25
N LEU A 318 -13.84 7.14 -13.41
CA LEU A 318 -13.29 5.78 -13.54
C LEU A 318 -12.02 5.61 -12.72
N ASN A 319 -11.13 6.60 -12.74
CA ASN A 319 -9.87 6.59 -12.00
C ASN A 319 -10.10 6.60 -10.48
N GLU A 320 -11.17 7.27 -10.03
CA GLU A 320 -11.59 7.26 -8.63
C GLU A 320 -12.31 5.98 -8.24
N CYS A 321 -13.00 5.30 -9.16
CA CYS A 321 -13.69 4.05 -8.88
C CYS A 321 -12.74 2.85 -8.83
N PHE A 322 -11.60 2.92 -9.52
CA PHE A 322 -10.56 1.89 -9.53
C PHE A 322 -9.41 2.30 -8.62
N ARG A 323 -9.42 1.79 -7.38
CA ARG A 323 -8.43 2.19 -6.37
C ARG A 323 -7.49 1.06 -6.06
N ARG A 324 -6.19 1.34 -6.01
CA ARG A 324 -5.24 0.44 -5.38
C ARG A 324 -5.60 0.35 -3.90
N ALA A 325 -5.67 -0.86 -3.38
CA ALA A 325 -6.07 -1.15 -2.00
C ALA A 325 -4.89 -1.49 -1.10
N SER A 326 -3.68 -1.52 -1.66
CA SER A 326 -2.52 -2.19 -1.11
C SER A 326 -1.26 -1.35 -1.33
N TRP A 327 -0.41 -1.29 -0.31
CA TRP A 327 0.86 -0.58 -0.27
C TRP A 327 1.97 -1.27 -1.07
N PHE A 328 1.93 -2.61 -1.18
CA PHE A 328 3.00 -3.41 -1.75
C PHE A 328 2.53 -4.37 -2.86
N SER A 329 1.28 -4.82 -2.82
CA SER A 329 0.70 -5.67 -3.88
C SER A 329 -0.12 -4.85 -4.89
N PRO A 330 -0.22 -5.29 -6.15
CA PRO A 330 -1.08 -4.67 -7.16
C PRO A 330 -2.55 -5.08 -6.97
N ILE A 331 -3.05 -5.02 -5.73
CA ILE A 331 -4.45 -5.34 -5.43
C ILE A 331 -5.29 -4.09 -5.64
N TYR A 332 -6.31 -4.21 -6.48
CA TYR A 332 -7.23 -3.12 -6.78
C TYR A 332 -8.64 -3.45 -6.29
N LYS A 333 -9.37 -2.42 -5.89
CA LYS A 333 -10.79 -2.45 -5.55
C LYS A 333 -11.55 -1.60 -6.55
N VAL A 334 -12.65 -2.13 -7.05
CA VAL A 334 -13.59 -1.43 -7.94
C VAL A 334 -14.80 -0.99 -7.12
N ASN A 335 -15.13 0.30 -7.14
CA ASN A 335 -16.41 0.80 -6.66
C ASN A 335 -17.48 0.56 -7.74
N TRP A 336 -18.13 -0.60 -7.68
CA TRP A 336 -19.13 -1.04 -8.66
C TRP A 336 -20.33 -0.10 -8.80
N THR A 337 -20.72 0.59 -7.72
CA THR A 337 -21.82 1.56 -7.75
C THR A 337 -21.46 2.76 -8.63
N VAL A 338 -20.25 3.31 -8.45
CA VAL A 338 -19.75 4.42 -9.28
C VAL A 338 -19.51 3.95 -10.71
N LEU A 339 -18.88 2.79 -10.90
CA LEU A 339 -18.62 2.23 -12.23
C LEU A 339 -19.93 2.03 -13.02
N SER A 340 -20.96 1.44 -12.39
CA SER A 340 -22.26 1.23 -13.03
C SER A 340 -22.90 2.55 -13.47
N ARG A 341 -22.79 3.60 -12.64
CA ARG A 341 -23.27 4.94 -12.97
C ARG A 341 -22.53 5.52 -14.17
N VAL A 342 -21.19 5.48 -14.16
CA VAL A 342 -20.36 5.99 -15.27
C VAL A 342 -20.69 5.27 -16.57
N VAL A 343 -20.73 3.94 -16.53
CA VAL A 343 -21.01 3.11 -17.71
C VAL A 343 -22.41 3.37 -18.27
N LYS A 344 -23.43 3.53 -17.42
CA LYS A 344 -24.79 3.90 -17.85
C LYS A 344 -24.87 5.32 -18.41
N GLY A 345 -24.06 6.23 -17.88
CA GLY A 345 -23.92 7.61 -18.35
C GLY A 345 -23.12 7.75 -19.65
N PHE A 346 -22.55 6.67 -20.18
CA PHE A 346 -21.72 6.70 -21.39
C PHE A 346 -22.59 6.88 -22.65
N THR A 347 -22.70 8.14 -23.09
CA THR A 347 -23.54 8.57 -24.21
C THR A 347 -22.90 8.29 -25.58
N THR A 348 -23.68 8.49 -26.64
CA THR A 348 -23.18 8.45 -28.03
C THR A 348 -22.21 9.57 -28.34
N GLU A 349 -22.38 10.71 -27.68
CA GLU A 349 -21.47 11.84 -27.80
C GLU A 349 -20.08 11.51 -27.24
N LEU A 350 -20.02 10.83 -26.09
CA LEU A 350 -18.75 10.32 -25.52
C LEU A 350 -18.08 9.28 -26.41
N GLU A 351 -18.87 8.38 -27.00
CA GLU A 351 -18.37 7.42 -27.98
C GLU A 351 -17.76 8.12 -29.21
N GLN A 352 -18.44 9.13 -29.76
CA GLN A 352 -17.94 9.93 -30.87
C GLN A 352 -16.68 10.72 -30.49
N ALA A 353 -16.62 11.28 -29.28
CA ALA A 353 -15.43 11.95 -28.76
C ALA A 353 -14.22 11.00 -28.73
N CYS A 354 -14.38 9.76 -28.27
CA CYS A 354 -13.33 8.75 -28.28
C CYS A 354 -12.78 8.48 -29.69
N TYR A 355 -13.67 8.30 -30.68
CA TYR A 355 -13.24 8.03 -32.06
C TYR A 355 -12.58 9.26 -32.72
N LEU A 356 -13.11 10.45 -32.45
CA LEU A 356 -12.53 11.70 -32.95
C LEU A 356 -11.10 11.91 -32.42
N LEU A 357 -10.90 11.67 -31.12
CA LEU A 357 -9.58 11.75 -30.47
C LEU A 357 -8.61 10.69 -30.99
N ALA A 358 -9.08 9.45 -31.14
CA ALA A 358 -8.23 8.35 -31.60
C ALA A 358 -7.75 8.52 -33.06
N SER A 359 -8.57 9.14 -33.91
CA SER A 359 -8.30 9.32 -35.34
C SER A 359 -7.62 10.64 -35.72
N GLU A 360 -7.43 11.58 -34.78
CA GLU A 360 -6.97 12.96 -35.03
C GLU A 360 -7.75 13.68 -36.15
N ALA A 361 -9.08 13.53 -36.16
CA ALA A 361 -9.96 14.15 -37.16
C ALA A 361 -9.67 13.79 -38.63
N LYS A 362 -8.92 12.71 -38.92
CA LYS A 362 -8.61 12.28 -40.29
C LYS A 362 -9.72 11.48 -40.97
N THR A 363 -10.70 11.00 -40.21
CA THR A 363 -11.82 10.26 -40.77
C THR A 363 -12.99 11.21 -40.90
N GLU A 364 -13.48 11.39 -42.14
CA GLU A 364 -14.91 11.67 -42.34
C GLU A 364 -15.64 10.72 -41.40
N ILE A 365 -16.44 11.27 -40.48
CA ILE A 365 -17.21 10.49 -39.52
C ILE A 365 -17.97 9.47 -40.36
N VAL A 366 -17.48 8.24 -40.43
CA VAL A 366 -18.15 7.16 -41.13
C VAL A 366 -19.43 7.01 -40.36
N SER A 367 -20.48 7.63 -40.90
CA SER A 367 -21.78 7.63 -40.26
C SER A 367 -22.11 6.15 -40.06
N THR A 368 -22.10 5.71 -38.81
CA THR A 368 -22.45 4.35 -38.39
C THR A 368 -23.97 4.13 -38.54
N SER A 369 -24.53 4.66 -39.63
CA SER A 369 -25.95 4.87 -39.89
C SER A 369 -26.69 3.57 -40.20
N ASN A 370 -25.98 2.47 -40.49
CA ASN A 370 -26.62 1.20 -40.83
C ASN A 370 -26.75 0.17 -39.70
N ASP A 371 -26.23 0.43 -38.49
CA ASP A 371 -26.30 -0.55 -37.38
C ASP A 371 -27.01 -0.01 -36.11
N ARG A 372 -27.78 1.08 -36.26
CA ARG A 372 -28.54 1.70 -35.16
C ARG A 372 -29.68 0.83 -34.61
N SER A 373 -30.17 -0.14 -35.38
CA SER A 373 -31.29 -1.01 -34.97
C SER A 373 -30.90 -2.06 -33.92
N ASN A 374 -29.60 -2.39 -33.77
CA ASN A 374 -29.10 -3.35 -32.76
C ASN A 374 -28.55 -2.68 -31.49
N LEU A 375 -28.26 -1.38 -31.53
CA LEU A 375 -27.66 -0.61 -30.42
C LEU A 375 -28.55 -0.52 -29.17
N ASN A 376 -29.87 -0.67 -29.30
CA ASN A 376 -30.81 -0.62 -28.15
C ASN A 376 -30.84 -1.91 -27.30
N LYS A 377 -30.16 -2.98 -27.73
CA LYS A 377 -30.13 -4.27 -26.99
C LYS A 377 -28.81 -4.55 -26.28
N ASP A 378 -27.76 -3.80 -26.59
CA ASP A 378 -26.46 -4.00 -25.96
C ASP A 378 -26.47 -3.45 -24.53
N SER A 379 -25.89 -4.22 -23.59
CA SER A 379 -25.64 -3.68 -22.26
C SER A 379 -24.67 -2.50 -22.35
N ALA A 380 -24.83 -1.51 -21.47
CA ALA A 380 -23.96 -0.32 -21.44
C ALA A 380 -22.46 -0.69 -21.34
N PHE A 381 -22.12 -1.79 -20.66
CA PHE A 381 -20.75 -2.34 -20.60
C PHE A 381 -20.22 -2.81 -21.95
N VAL A 382 -21.05 -3.49 -22.76
CA VAL A 382 -20.67 -3.94 -24.10
C VAL A 382 -20.37 -2.74 -24.99
N ARG A 383 -21.17 -1.69 -24.89
CA ARG A 383 -20.97 -0.44 -25.63
C ARG A 383 -19.64 0.22 -25.28
N VAL A 384 -19.35 0.42 -23.99
CA VAL A 384 -18.07 1.00 -23.53
C VAL A 384 -16.90 0.13 -24.01
N SER A 385 -16.98 -1.19 -23.84
CA SER A 385 -15.93 -2.12 -24.26
C SER A 385 -15.64 -2.04 -25.76
N ARG A 386 -16.69 -2.01 -26.60
CA ARG A 386 -16.57 -1.85 -28.06
C ARG A 386 -15.93 -0.52 -28.42
N THR A 387 -16.34 0.56 -27.75
CA THR A 387 -15.81 1.90 -27.95
C THR A 387 -14.32 1.94 -27.64
N VAL A 388 -13.91 1.44 -26.47
CA VAL A 388 -12.50 1.40 -26.04
C VAL A 388 -11.66 0.55 -26.98
N LEU A 389 -12.16 -0.62 -27.38
CA LEU A 389 -11.46 -1.50 -28.32
C LEU A 389 -11.26 -0.83 -29.69
N ARG A 390 -12.30 -0.17 -30.23
CA ARG A 390 -12.20 0.52 -31.51
C ARG A 390 -11.31 1.75 -31.43
N ALA A 391 -11.36 2.51 -30.34
CA ALA A 391 -10.45 3.64 -30.10
C ALA A 391 -8.98 3.17 -30.06
N LYS A 392 -8.69 2.05 -29.40
CA LYS A 392 -7.34 1.45 -29.43
C LYS A 392 -6.89 1.11 -30.86
N GLN A 393 -7.72 0.44 -31.64
CA GLN A 393 -7.37 0.09 -33.03
C GLN A 393 -7.00 1.34 -33.85
N LEU A 394 -7.80 2.40 -33.73
CA LEU A 394 -7.53 3.67 -34.40
C LEU A 394 -6.22 4.32 -33.93
N LEU A 395 -5.92 4.25 -32.63
CA LEU A 395 -4.63 4.72 -32.08
C LEU A 395 -3.45 3.90 -32.63
N GLU A 396 -3.57 2.57 -32.73
CA GLU A 396 -2.55 1.69 -33.28
C GLU A 396 -2.34 1.93 -34.78
N GLU A 397 -3.42 2.05 -35.56
CA GLU A 397 -3.39 2.44 -36.98
C GLU A 397 -2.63 3.76 -37.16
N ARG A 398 -2.90 4.75 -36.30
CA ARG A 398 -2.21 6.04 -36.29
C ARG A 398 -0.71 5.91 -36.01
N LEU A 399 -0.31 5.09 -35.04
CA LEU A 399 1.10 4.89 -34.67
C LEU A 399 1.89 4.13 -35.75
N ASN A 400 1.21 3.26 -36.51
CA ASN A 400 1.79 2.51 -37.62
C ASN A 400 1.88 3.30 -38.93
N LEU A 401 1.27 4.49 -39.02
CA LEU A 401 1.51 5.39 -40.15
C LEU A 401 2.99 5.79 -40.15
N PRO A 402 3.67 5.79 -41.32
CA PRO A 402 5.05 6.25 -41.39
C PRO A 402 5.11 7.62 -40.73
N LYS A 403 5.96 7.74 -39.68
CA LYS A 403 6.16 9.00 -38.95
C LYS A 403 6.35 10.06 -40.03
N ARG A 404 5.40 10.99 -40.14
CA ARG A 404 5.56 12.13 -41.04
C ARG A 404 6.91 12.72 -40.67
N THR A 405 7.87 12.66 -41.58
CA THR A 405 9.12 13.40 -41.51
C THR A 405 8.77 14.86 -41.71
N ALA A 406 8.02 15.42 -40.76
CA ALA A 406 7.90 16.85 -40.61
C ALA A 406 9.28 17.33 -40.14
N ARG A 407 10.18 17.53 -41.10
CA ARG A 407 11.23 18.53 -40.93
C ARG A 407 10.50 19.82 -40.66
N TYR A 408 10.56 20.26 -39.41
CA TYR A 408 10.20 21.60 -39.03
C TYR A 408 11.12 22.55 -39.81
N SER A 409 10.56 23.28 -40.76
CA SER A 409 11.21 24.37 -41.50
C SER A 409 10.34 25.61 -41.32
N GLY A 410 10.64 26.40 -40.27
CA GLY A 410 10.01 27.69 -40.00
C GLY A 410 10.64 28.35 -38.77
N PRO A 411 10.90 29.66 -38.79
CA PRO A 411 11.91 30.30 -37.95
C PRO A 411 11.36 30.68 -36.57
N PHE A 412 12.16 30.46 -35.53
CA PHE A 412 12.13 31.29 -34.33
C PHE A 412 13.38 32.16 -34.37
N GLU A 413 13.27 33.29 -35.06
CA GLU A 413 13.98 34.52 -34.72
C GLU A 413 12.91 35.54 -34.34
N ASP A 414 13.17 36.26 -33.25
CA ASP A 414 12.42 37.38 -32.66
C ASP A 414 11.18 37.05 -31.79
N LEU A 415 11.43 36.74 -30.51
CA LEU A 415 10.88 37.45 -29.33
C LEU A 415 11.57 37.01 -28.03
#